data_AF-A0A1M5D7Q9-F1
#
_entry.id   AF-A0A1M5D7Q9-F1
#
_cell.length_a   1.000
_cell.length_b   1.000
_cell.length_c   1.000
_cell.angle_alpha   90.00
_cell.angle_beta   90.00
_cell.angle_gamma   90.00
#
_symmetry.space_group_name_H-M   'P 1'
#
loop_
_entity.id
_entity.type
_entity.pdbx_description
1 polymer ?
#
loop_
_entity_poly.entity_id
_entity_poly.type
_entity_poly.pdbx_seq_one_letter_code
_entity_poly.pdbx_strand_id
1 'polypeptide(L)'
;MEWEQILLESVKNGTVKNQSTTVEYLEDGQMAGNPAAWELQDKILRINRNGDILRLHLRRGFDWESNRPTLIYTGLNDQECSVWGKK
;
A
#
# COMPACT_ATOMS: atom_id res chain seq x y z
N MET A 1 -12.45 -2.83 1.71
CA MET A 1 -11.89 -1.68 2.48
C MET A 1 -10.96 -0.89 1.59
N GLU A 2 -11.33 0.35 1.26
CA GLU A 2 -10.59 1.21 0.33
C GLU A 2 -9.44 1.97 1.01
N TRP A 3 -8.34 2.13 0.27
CA TRP A 3 -7.14 2.86 0.67
C TRP A 3 -6.59 3.63 -0.52
N GLU A 4 -5.99 4.78 -0.26
CA GLU A 4 -5.17 5.48 -1.23
C GLU A 4 -3.72 4.97 -1.11
N GLN A 5 -3.13 4.51 -2.21
CA GLN A 5 -1.79 3.94 -2.26
C GLN A 5 -0.94 4.65 -3.32
N ILE A 6 0.31 4.95 -2.98
CA ILE A 6 1.32 5.47 -3.89
C ILE A 6 2.54 4.53 -3.90
N LEU A 7 3.04 4.26 -5.10
CA LEU A 7 4.31 3.59 -5.33
C LEU A 7 5.31 4.64 -5.81
N LEU A 8 6.39 4.80 -5.07
CA LEU A 8 7.47 5.75 -5.38
C LEU A 8 8.53 5.03 -6.19
N GLU A 9 8.38 5.04 -7.51
CA GLU A 9 9.34 4.44 -8.44
C GLU A 9 10.40 5.47 -8.86
N SER A 10 11.65 5.00 -8.97
CA SER A 10 12.70 5.81 -9.59
C SER A 10 12.40 5.96 -11.09
N VAL A 11 12.59 7.16 -11.60
CA VAL A 11 12.41 7.48 -13.02
C VAL A 11 13.39 6.67 -13.88
N LYS A 12 12.87 5.75 -14.69
CA LYS A 12 13.55 5.33 -15.92
C LYS A 12 12.96 6.16 -17.08
N ASN A 13 13.76 7.02 -17.68
CA ASN A 13 13.45 7.80 -18.91
C ASN A 13 12.58 9.06 -18.76
N GLY A 14 12.74 9.83 -17.69
CA GLY A 14 12.25 11.23 -17.61
C GLY A 14 10.81 11.46 -17.12
N THR A 15 10.03 10.41 -16.86
CA THR A 15 8.65 10.55 -16.33
C THR A 15 8.51 9.88 -14.96
N VAL A 16 8.22 10.67 -13.92
CA VAL A 16 7.81 10.17 -12.59
C VAL A 16 6.30 9.90 -12.62
N LYS A 17 5.86 8.69 -12.27
CA LYS A 17 4.44 8.39 -12.01
C LYS A 17 4.21 8.12 -10.52
N ASN A 18 4.53 9.11 -9.69
CA ASN A 18 4.18 9.12 -8.27
C ASN A 18 2.75 9.66 -8.14
N GLN A 19 1.79 8.88 -8.63
CA GLN A 19 0.36 9.18 -8.48
C GLN A 19 -0.25 8.18 -7.53
N SER A 20 -1.16 8.68 -6.69
CA SER A 20 -1.93 7.80 -5.84
C SER A 20 -3.00 7.06 -6.65
N THR A 21 -3.31 5.86 -6.20
CA THR A 21 -4.31 4.96 -6.77
C THR A 21 -5.15 4.39 -5.64
N THR A 22 -6.44 4.14 -5.90
CA THR A 22 -7.29 3.46 -4.93
C THR A 22 -7.05 1.96 -5.01
N VAL A 23 -6.80 1.34 -3.85
CA VAL A 23 -6.76 -0.12 -3.70
C VAL A 23 -7.83 -0.54 -2.71
N GLU A 24 -8.45 -1.68 -2.96
CA GLU A 24 -9.46 -2.22 -2.06
C GLU A 24 -9.05 -3.61 -1.54
N TYR A 25 -8.99 -3.73 -0.22
CA TYR A 25 -8.76 -4.97 0.51
C TYR A 25 -10.11 -5.56 0.95
N LEU A 26 -10.50 -6.69 0.36
CA LEU A 26 -11.77 -7.39 0.62
C LEU A 26 -11.68 -8.26 1.87
N GLU A 27 -12.79 -8.43 2.60
CA GLU A 27 -12.82 -9.14 3.89
C GLU A 27 -12.39 -10.62 3.82
N ASP A 28 -12.45 -11.22 2.63
CA ASP A 28 -12.02 -12.59 2.35
C ASP A 28 -10.50 -12.74 2.18
N GLY A 29 -9.74 -11.66 2.36
CA GLY A 29 -8.29 -11.65 2.18
C GLY A 29 -7.85 -11.50 0.72
N GLN A 30 -8.73 -11.12 -0.20
CA GLN A 30 -8.38 -10.79 -1.59
C GLN A 30 -8.33 -9.28 -1.83
N MET A 31 -7.66 -8.84 -2.89
CA MET A 31 -7.70 -7.45 -3.35
C MET A 31 -8.67 -7.29 -4.52
N ALA A 32 -9.53 -6.26 -4.51
CA ALA A 32 -10.46 -6.05 -5.62
C ALA A 32 -9.71 -5.72 -6.91
N GLY A 33 -10.04 -6.42 -7.99
CA GLY A 33 -9.41 -6.20 -9.31
C GLY A 33 -7.92 -6.58 -9.38
N ASN A 34 -7.36 -7.25 -8.36
CA ASN A 34 -5.97 -7.67 -8.31
C ASN A 34 -5.87 -9.10 -7.76
N PRO A 35 -5.18 -10.04 -8.43
CA PRO A 35 -5.06 -11.44 -7.96
C PRO A 35 -4.20 -11.61 -6.68
N ALA A 36 -3.84 -10.52 -6.01
CA ALA A 36 -3.09 -10.54 -4.77
C ALA A 36 -3.99 -10.87 -3.57
N ALA A 37 -3.46 -11.69 -2.67
CA ALA A 37 -4.03 -11.90 -1.35
C ALA A 37 -3.41 -10.93 -0.34
N TRP A 38 -4.15 -10.58 0.70
CA TRP A 38 -3.68 -9.75 1.80
C TRP A 38 -4.04 -10.36 3.15
N GLU A 39 -3.18 -10.11 4.14
CA GLU A 39 -3.46 -10.38 5.54
C GLU A 39 -2.91 -9.25 6.40
N LEU A 40 -3.57 -8.97 7.53
CA LEU A 40 -3.04 -8.07 8.55
C LEU A 40 -2.74 -8.88 9.80
N GLN A 41 -1.46 -8.99 10.14
CA GLN A 41 -1.02 -9.63 11.38
C GLN A 41 -0.27 -8.60 12.23
N ASP A 42 -0.75 -8.40 13.46
CA ASP A 42 -0.28 -7.35 14.39
C ASP A 42 -0.33 -5.94 13.77
N LYS A 43 0.84 -5.45 13.34
CA LYS A 43 1.01 -4.14 12.71
C LYS A 43 1.72 -4.27 11.36
N ILE A 44 1.63 -5.43 10.72
CA ILE A 44 2.22 -5.73 9.42
C ILE A 44 1.11 -6.14 8.46
N LEU A 45 0.88 -5.31 7.46
CA LEU A 45 0.06 -5.66 6.30
C LEU A 45 0.95 -6.45 5.34
N ARG A 46 0.53 -7.68 5.01
CA ARG A 46 1.26 -8.58 4.12
C ARG A 46 0.45 -8.73 2.85
N ILE A 47 1.07 -8.47 1.71
CA ILE A 47 0.43 -8.62 0.40
C ILE A 47 1.23 -9.70 -0.35
N ASN A 48 0.55 -10.78 -0.70
CA ASN A 48 1.12 -11.89 -1.44
C ASN A 48 0.72 -11.82 -2.91
N ARG A 49 1.70 -11.63 -3.78
CA ARG A 49 1.56 -11.66 -5.23
C ARG A 49 2.32 -12.86 -5.76
N ASN A 50 1.64 -13.98 -5.99
CA ASN A 50 2.23 -15.19 -6.57
C ASN A 50 3.50 -15.71 -5.86
N GLY A 51 3.57 -15.57 -4.54
CA GLY A 51 4.72 -15.99 -3.73
C GLY A 51 5.61 -14.83 -3.26
N ASP A 52 5.52 -13.66 -3.90
CA ASP A 52 6.23 -12.47 -3.47
C ASP A 52 5.45 -11.75 -2.35
N ILE A 53 6.04 -11.75 -1.15
CA ILE A 53 5.41 -11.22 0.05
C ILE A 53 5.96 -9.83 0.37
N LEU A 54 5.18 -8.82 0.01
CA LEU A 54 5.37 -7.44 0.43
C LEU A 54 4.92 -7.28 1.89
N ARG A 55 5.78 -6.68 2.73
CA ARG A 55 5.50 -6.41 4.15
C ARG A 55 5.47 -4.90 4.39
N LEU A 56 4.34 -4.40 4.86
CA LEU A 56 4.10 -2.98 5.08
C LEU A 56 3.77 -2.73 6.55
N HIS A 57 4.48 -1.82 7.19
CA HIS A 57 4.25 -1.46 8.58
C HIS A 57 3.03 -0.55 8.71
N LEU A 58 1.99 -1.05 9.36
CA LEU A 58 0.79 -0.29 9.68
C LEU A 58 0.98 0.51 10.98
N ARG A 59 0.62 1.80 10.93
CA ARG A 59 0.68 2.74 12.07
C ARG A 59 -0.52 3.68 12.03
N ARG A 60 -0.79 4.33 13.16
CA ARG A 60 -1.64 5.52 13.19
C ARG A 60 -0.82 6.71 12.70
N GLY A 61 -1.46 7.57 11.92
CA GLY A 61 -0.87 8.81 11.43
C GLY A 61 -1.92 9.92 11.37
N PHE A 62 -1.58 10.99 10.67
CA PHE A 62 -2.46 12.12 10.45
C PHE A 62 -2.50 12.43 8.96
N ASP A 63 -3.69 12.44 8.37
CA ASP A 63 -3.89 12.88 7.00
C ASP A 63 -4.05 14.40 7.01
N TRP A 64 -3.04 15.11 6.51
CA TRP A 64 -3.04 16.56 6.46
C TRP A 64 -4.03 17.12 5.43
N GLU A 65 -4.33 16.36 4.37
CA GLU A 65 -5.25 16.79 3.30
C GLU A 65 -6.70 16.83 3.80
N SER A 66 -7.06 15.89 4.67
CA SER A 66 -8.38 15.83 5.31
C SER A 66 -8.39 16.29 6.77
N ASN A 67 -7.25 16.75 7.29
CA ASN A 67 -7.03 17.25 8.64
C ASN A 67 -7.59 16.32 9.74
N ARG A 68 -7.34 15.00 9.63
CA ARG A 68 -7.86 14.00 10.56
C ARG A 68 -6.86 12.87 10.87
N PRO A 69 -6.95 12.24 12.05
CA PRO A 69 -6.21 11.00 12.31
C PRO A 69 -6.61 9.91 11.31
N THR A 70 -5.64 9.16 10.80
CA THR A 70 -5.87 8.03 9.89
C THR A 70 -4.94 6.84 10.22
N LEU A 71 -5.10 5.74 9.50
CA LEU A 71 -4.12 4.67 9.42
C LEU A 71 -3.24 4.87 8.19
N ILE A 72 -1.94 4.62 8.36
CA ILE A 72 -0.94 4.70 7.30
C ILE A 72 -0.17 3.39 7.32
N TYR A 73 0.13 2.85 6.14
CA TYR A 73 1.13 1.80 6.00
C TYR A 73 2.28 2.25 5.12
N THR A 74 3.48 1.70 5.36
CA THR A 74 4.64 1.95 4.51
C THR A 74 5.63 0.77 4.52
N GLY A 75 6.37 0.61 3.44
CA GLY A 75 7.45 -0.37 3.32
C GLY A 75 8.14 -0.26 1.97
N LEU A 76 8.87 -1.31 1.61
CA LEU A 76 9.57 -1.44 0.32
C LEU A 76 9.02 -2.65 -0.42
N ASN A 77 8.83 -2.52 -1.74
CA ASN A 77 8.58 -3.66 -2.61
C ASN A 77 9.88 -4.44 -2.90
N ASP A 78 9.74 -5.51 -3.68
CA ASP A 78 10.83 -6.37 -4.18
C ASP A 78 11.86 -5.63 -5.04
N GLN A 79 11.50 -4.48 -5.60
CA GLN A 79 12.38 -3.61 -6.38
C GLN A 79 13.02 -2.48 -5.55
N GLU A 80 12.92 -2.56 -4.22
CA GLU A 80 13.40 -1.53 -3.28
C GLU A 80 12.70 -0.16 -3.45
N CYS A 81 11.56 -0.12 -4.15
CA CYS A 81 10.73 1.07 -4.30
C CYS A 81 9.83 1.24 -3.07
N SER A 82 9.64 2.49 -2.63
CA SER A 82 8.82 2.77 -1.46
C SER A 82 7.34 2.70 -1.79
N VAL A 83 6.60 1.97 -0.95
CA VAL A 83 5.14 1.87 -0.99
C VAL A 83 4.58 2.61 0.21
N TRP A 84 3.60 3.47 -0.01
CA TRP A 84 2.84 4.15 1.04
C TRP A 84 1.36 4.00 0.77
N GLY A 85 0.57 3.94 1.83
CA GLY A 85 -0.87 4.11 1.69
C GLY A 85 -1.53 4.64 2.95
N LYS A 86 -2.68 5.28 2.76
CA LYS A 86 -3.52 5.86 3.81
C LYS A 86 -4.97 5.45 3.63
N LYS A 87 -5.72 5.50 4.73
CA LYS A 87 -7.16 5.19 4.78
C LYS A 87 -8.03 6.45 4.77
#